data_AF-A0A968VLH2-F1
#
_entry.id   AF-A0A968VLH2-F1
#
_cell.length_a   1.000
_cell.length_b   1.000
_cell.length_c   1.000
_cell.angle_alpha   90.00
_cell.angle_beta   90.00
_cell.angle_gamma   90.00
#
_symmetry.space_group_name_H-M   'P 1'
#
loop_
_entity.id
_entity.type
_entity.pdbx_description
1 polymer ?
#
loop_
_entity_poly.entity_id
_entity_poly.type
_entity_poly.pdbx_seq_one_letter_code
_entity_poly.pdbx_strand_id
1 'polypeptide(L)' 'MTQAEIRLIEEGWNALVERLGTAEATRFVMLLDRRTGGALQHLRHLWTTPTVETYRRRETTPTPMVNPFEA' A
#
# COMPACT_ATOMS: atom_id res chain seq x y z
N MET A 1 22.80 9.78 3.39
CA MET A 1 21.90 9.34 2.32
C MET A 1 22.70 8.62 1.27
N THR A 2 22.26 7.43 0.88
CA THR A 2 22.83 6.63 -0.21
C THR A 2 22.19 7.03 -1.54
N GLN A 3 22.83 6.66 -2.65
CA GLN A 3 22.27 6.89 -3.99
C GLN A 3 20.94 6.16 -4.20
N ALA A 4 20.73 5.01 -3.57
CA ALA A 4 19.47 4.28 -3.63
C ALA A 4 18.35 5.03 -2.90
N GLU A 5 18.65 5.60 -1.74
CA GLU A 5 17.69 6.43 -0.99
C GLU A 5 17.28 7.69 -1.77
N ILE A 6 18.24 8.35 -2.44
CA ILE A 6 17.96 9.51 -3.29
C ILE A 6 17.00 9.14 -4.42
N ARG A 7 17.29 8.07 -5.16
CA ARG A 7 16.43 7.61 -6.28
C ARG A 7 15.02 7.28 -5.82
N LEU A 8 14.89 6.60 -4.67
CA LEU A 8 13.58 6.27 -4.11
C LEU A 8 12.76 7.52 -3.79
N ILE A 9 13.40 8.57 -3.25
CA ILE A 9 12.74 9.85 -2.97
C ILE A 9 12.30 10.53 -4.28
N GLU A 10 13.16 10.54 -5.30
CA GLU A 10 12.86 11.14 -6.61
C GLU A 10 11.70 10.42 -7.32
N GLU A 11 11.72 9.09 -7.33
CA GLU A 11 10.65 8.26 -7.90
C GLU A 11 9.32 8.48 -7.15
N GLY A 12 9.36 8.48 -5.81
CA GLY A 12 8.18 8.75 -4.99
C GLY A 12 7.62 10.16 -5.22
N TRP A 13 8.49 11.16 -5.34
CA TRP A 13 8.09 12.53 -5.65
C TRP A 13 7.42 12.62 -7.03
N ASN A 14 8.02 12.03 -8.06
CA ASN A 14 7.44 12.03 -9.41
C ASN A 14 6.06 11.37 -9.42
N ALA A 15 5.90 10.22 -8.74
CA ALA A 15 4.61 9.54 -8.63
C ALA A 15 3.54 10.40 -7.92
N LEU A 16 3.92 11.11 -6.85
CA LEU A 16 3.03 12.03 -6.15
C LEU A 16 2.60 13.20 -7.05
N VAL A 17 3.55 13.83 -7.75
CA VAL A 17 3.27 14.95 -8.66
C VAL A 17 2.38 14.50 -9.82
N GLU A 18 2.62 13.32 -10.40
CA GLU A 18 1.81 12.79 -11.49
C GLU A 18 0.35 12.58 -11.07
N ARG A 19 0.11 12.15 -9.82
CA ARG A 19 -1.23 11.83 -9.32
C ARG A 19 -1.98 13.03 -8.73
N LEU A 20 -1.26 13.93 -8.05
CA LEU A 20 -1.86 15.01 -7.24
C LEU A 20 -1.60 16.41 -7.81
N GLY A 21 -0.62 16.55 -8.70
CA GLY A 21 -0.05 17.84 -9.09
C GLY A 21 0.92 18.40 -8.03
N THR A 22 1.80 19.30 -8.45
CA THR A 22 2.91 19.81 -7.63
C THR A 22 2.44 20.45 -6.32
N ALA A 23 1.37 21.25 -6.35
CA ALA A 23 0.90 21.97 -5.16
C ALA A 23 0.40 21.02 -4.06
N GLU A 24 -0.41 20.02 -4.43
CA GLU A 24 -0.93 19.05 -3.46
C GLU A 24 0.14 18.05 -3.03
N ALA A 25 1.05 17.65 -3.92
CA ALA A 25 2.20 16.81 -3.56
C ALA A 25 3.11 17.51 -2.53
N THR A 26 3.39 18.81 -2.70
CA THR A 26 4.13 19.59 -1.70
C THR A 26 3.38 19.67 -0.38
N ARG A 27 2.06 19.97 -0.40
CA ARG A 27 1.24 20.00 0.82
C ARG A 27 1.24 18.66 1.54
N PHE A 28 1.15 17.55 0.79
CA PHE A 28 1.24 16.20 1.35
C PHE A 28 2.54 16.01 2.12
N VAL A 29 3.70 16.30 1.52
CA VAL A 29 5.01 16.19 2.20
C VAL A 29 5.07 17.09 3.45
N MET A 30 4.56 18.32 3.36
CA MET A 30 4.52 19.24 4.52
C MET A 30 3.64 18.72 5.67
N LEU A 31 2.54 18.03 5.37
CA LEU A 31 1.70 17.39 6.40
C LEU A 31 2.43 16.24 7.10
N LEU A 32 3.32 15.54 6.40
CA LEU A 32 4.16 14.50 6.98
C LEU A 32 5.29 15.09 7.83
N ASP A 33 5.97 16.12 7.31
CA ASP A 33 7.08 16.80 7.97
C ASP A 33 6.66 17.46 9.30
N ARG A 34 5.47 18.06 9.35
CA ARG A 34 4.95 18.71 10.55
C ARG A 34 4.77 17.80 11.76
N ARG A 35 4.98 16.47 11.63
CA ARG A 35 4.78 15.47 12.69
C ARG A 35 3.47 15.65 13.46
N THR A 36 2.46 16.23 12.82
CA THR A 36 1.12 16.30 13.38
C THR A 36 0.66 14.86 13.54
N GLY A 37 0.59 14.39 14.79
CA GLY A 37 0.43 12.97 15.12
C GLY A 37 -0.69 12.26 14.35
N GLY A 38 -1.75 13.00 14.00
CA GLY A 38 -2.85 12.49 13.17
C GLY A 38 -2.46 12.08 11.75
N ALA A 39 -1.58 12.82 11.05
CA ALA A 39 -1.16 12.47 9.70
C ALA A 39 -0.29 11.20 9.69
N LEU A 40 0.64 11.10 10.65
CA LEU A 40 1.46 9.91 10.81
C LEU A 40 0.63 8.71 11.28
N GLN A 41 -0.32 8.91 12.19
CA GLN A 41 -1.24 7.86 12.62
C GLN A 41 -2.11 7.36 11.46
N HIS A 42 -2.58 8.27 10.61
CA HIS A 42 -3.34 7.92 9.42
C HIS A 42 -2.49 7.14 8.40
N LEU A 43 -1.26 7.57 8.12
CA LEU A 43 -0.34 6.81 7.27
C LEU A 43 -0.02 5.42 7.85
N ARG A 44 0.24 5.33 9.15
CA ARG A 44 0.48 4.04 9.81
C ARG A 44 -0.72 3.12 9.63
N HIS A 45 -1.94 3.64 9.78
CA HIS A 45 -3.15 2.88 9.52
C HIS A 45 -3.21 2.37 8.06
N LEU A 46 -2.90 3.23 7.08
CA LEU A 46 -2.86 2.84 5.66
C LEU A 46 -1.83 1.75 5.36
N TRP A 47 -0.63 1.82 5.95
CA TRP A 47 0.41 0.80 5.76
C TRP A 47 0.12 -0.53 6.46
N THR A 48 -0.55 -0.49 7.63
CA THR A 48 -0.90 -1.71 8.38
C THR A 48 -2.17 -2.37 7.90
N THR A 49 -3.02 -1.65 7.15
CA THR A 49 -4.24 -2.21 6.59
C THR A 49 -3.88 -2.89 5.27
N PRO A 50 -3.96 -4.22 5.16
CA PRO A 50 -3.73 -4.88 3.88
C PRO A 50 -4.75 -4.34 2.89
N THR A 51 -4.27 -3.75 1.80
CA THR A 51 -5.12 -3.39 0.67
C THR A 51 -5.83 -4.66 0.22
N VAL A 52 -7.17 -4.63 0.25
CA VAL A 52 -8.08 -5.77 0.06
C VAL A 52 -7.81 -6.56 -1.24
N GLU A 53 -7.02 -6.03 -2.17
CA GLU A 53 -6.55 -6.73 -3.36
C GLU A 53 -5.67 -7.97 -3.07
N THR A 54 -5.00 -8.08 -1.92
CA THR A 54 -4.14 -9.24 -1.65
C THR A 54 -4.88 -10.49 -1.17
N TYR A 55 -6.17 -10.40 -0.81
CA TYR A 55 -6.93 -11.55 -0.30
C TYR A 55 -7.59 -12.43 -1.38
N ARG A 56 -7.61 -12.03 -2.67
CA ARG A 56 -8.34 -12.82 -3.70
C ARG A 56 -7.62 -14.09 -4.17
N ARG A 57 -6.44 -14.43 -3.67
CA ARG A 57 -5.62 -15.53 -4.21
C ARG A 57 -5.38 -16.71 -3.26
N ARG A 58 -6.27 -17.02 -2.32
CA ARG A 58 -6.19 -18.28 -1.56
C ARG A 58 -7.55 -18.77 -1.12
N GLU A 59 -8.46 -19.07 -2.04
CA GLU A 59 -9.65 -19.88 -1.72
C GLU A 59 -10.32 -20.40 -2.99
N THR A 60 -9.79 -21.49 -3.53
CA THR A 60 -10.59 -22.47 -4.28
C THR A 60 -10.26 -23.85 -3.74
N THR A 61 -10.97 -24.16 -2.65
CA THR A 61 -11.50 -25.45 -2.18
C THR A 61 -10.89 -26.75 -2.73
N PRO A 62 -10.42 -27.69 -1.88
CA PRO A 62 -10.10 -29.05 -2.32
C PRO A 62 -11.39 -29.79 -2.71
N THR A 63 -11.43 -30.32 -3.93
CA THR A 63 -12.51 -31.17 -4.44
C THR A 63 -12.70 -32.38 -3.52
N PRO A 64 -13.92 -32.69 -3.03
CA PRO A 64 -14.14 -33.93 -2.29
C PRO A 64 -14.02 -35.11 -3.25
N MET A 65 -13.11 -36.05 -2.95
CA MET A 65 -13.07 -37.34 -3.64
C MET A 65 -14.32 -38.14 -3.23
N VAL A 66 -15.27 -38.26 -4.16
CA VAL A 66 -16.40 -39.19 -4.04
C VAL A 66 -15.83 -40.62 -4.13
N ASN A 67 -16.06 -41.41 -3.08
CA ASN A 67 -15.60 -42.79 -2.97
C ASN A 67 -16.61 -43.70 -3.69
N PRO A 68 -16.24 -44.47 -4.73
CA PRO A 68 -17.19 -45.22 -5.57
C PRO A 68 -17.66 -46.56 -4.97
N PHE A 69 -17.62 -46.74 -3.64
CA PHE A 69 -17.91 -48.00 -2.96
C PHE A 69 -19.06 -47.91 -1.93
N GLU A 70 -20.08 -47.11 -2.19
CA GLU A 70 -21.35 -47.23 -1.46
C GLU A 70 -22.55 -47.24 -2.42
N ALA A 71 -23.38 -48.28 -2.22
CA ALA A 71 -24.67 -48.66 -2.84
C ALA A 71 -24.63 -49.36 -4.21
#